data_AF-A0A931YD35-F1
#
_entry.id   AF-A0A931YD35-F1
#
_cell.length_a   1.000
_cell.length_b   1.000
_cell.length_c   1.000
_cell.angle_alpha   90.00
_cell.angle_beta   90.00
_cell.angle_gamma   90.00
#
_symmetry.space_group_name_H-M   'P 1'
#
loop_
_entity.id
_entity.type
_entity.pdbx_description
1 polymer ?
#
loop_
_entity_poly.entity_id
_entity_poly.type
_entity_poly.pdbx_seq_one_letter_code
_entity_poly.pdbx_strand_id
1 'polypeptide(L)'
;MVQPTVFVQFETRNESNPVAMAIGLIAKSVGGVLVDQLVDEQEVEADIAVVNTVEVALRLLKETENTLVFLGYLGNTGYCASEKEALAFAARFPRVKAGPFVEAKGEENLMIALMRTIAEMGKEDR
;
A
#
# COMPACT_ATOMS: atom_id res chain seq x y z
N MET A 1 -7.46 -24.07 8.69
CA MET A 1 -7.21 -22.71 9.20
C MET A 1 -7.61 -21.76 8.09
N VAL A 2 -8.32 -20.67 8.40
CA VAL A 2 -8.67 -19.64 7.42
C VAL A 2 -7.40 -18.83 7.13
N GLN A 3 -7.03 -18.70 5.85
CA GLN A 3 -5.87 -17.90 5.44
C GLN A 3 -6.34 -16.47 5.22
N PRO A 4 -5.69 -15.46 5.83
CA PRO A 4 -6.07 -14.07 5.64
C PRO A 4 -5.85 -13.64 4.18
N THR A 5 -6.84 -12.96 3.62
CA THR A 5 -6.83 -12.43 2.26
C THR A 5 -6.29 -11.00 2.25
N VAL A 6 -5.48 -10.68 1.24
CA VAL A 6 -4.81 -9.38 1.10
C VAL A 6 -5.09 -8.81 -0.28
N PHE A 7 -5.76 -7.67 -0.31
CA PHE A 7 -5.97 -6.86 -1.50
C PHE A 7 -4.93 -5.72 -1.52
N VAL A 8 -4.36 -5.43 -2.68
CA VAL A 8 -3.35 -4.36 -2.82
C VAL A 8 -3.79 -3.39 -3.90
N GLN A 9 -3.97 -2.12 -3.54
CA GLN A 9 -4.34 -1.07 -4.49
C GLN A 9 -3.45 0.15 -4.35
N PHE A 10 -2.64 0.39 -5.38
CA PHE A 10 -1.76 1.54 -5.46
C PHE A 10 -2.21 2.46 -6.60
N GLU A 11 -2.30 3.77 -6.35
CA GLU A 11 -2.51 4.77 -7.41
C GLU A 11 -1.21 5.02 -8.19
N THR A 12 -0.68 4.01 -8.85
CA THR A 12 0.45 4.14 -9.78
C THR A 12 0.06 3.57 -11.13
N ARG A 13 0.37 4.28 -12.22
CA ARG A 13 0.01 3.92 -13.61
C ARG A 13 0.70 2.67 -14.17
N ASN A 14 1.37 1.86 -13.36
CA ASN A 14 2.20 0.75 -13.83
C ASN A 14 1.72 -0.57 -13.21
N GLU A 15 1.36 -1.54 -14.06
CA GLU A 15 0.92 -2.89 -13.68
C GLU A 15 1.99 -3.65 -12.88
N SER A 16 3.27 -3.26 -13.06
CA SER A 16 4.41 -3.83 -12.34
C SER A 16 4.88 -2.88 -11.23
N ASN A 17 4.08 -2.67 -10.18
CA ASN A 17 4.51 -1.91 -9.00
C ASN A 17 5.37 -2.81 -8.09
N PRO A 18 6.69 -2.53 -7.92
CA PRO A 18 7.58 -3.38 -7.12
C PRO A 18 7.18 -3.46 -5.64
N VAL A 19 6.57 -2.40 -5.10
CA VAL A 19 6.06 -2.38 -3.72
C VAL A 19 4.88 -3.34 -3.59
N ALA A 20 3.95 -3.33 -4.55
CA ALA A 20 2.83 -4.26 -4.57
C ALA A 20 3.30 -5.72 -4.69
N MET A 21 4.31 -5.99 -5.52
CA MET A 21 4.94 -7.30 -5.62
C MET A 21 5.57 -7.74 -4.29
N ALA A 22 6.31 -6.84 -3.64
CA ALA A 22 6.94 -7.12 -2.34
C ALA A 22 5.90 -7.42 -1.26
N ILE A 23 4.81 -6.65 -1.19
CA ILE A 23 3.67 -6.91 -0.30
C ILE A 23 3.10 -8.31 -0.57
N GLY A 24 2.95 -8.67 -1.84
CA GLY A 24 2.48 -10.00 -2.25
C GLY A 24 3.37 -11.16 -1.78
N LEU A 25 4.69 -10.99 -1.87
CA LEU A 25 5.65 -11.98 -1.37
C LEU A 25 5.59 -12.10 0.15
N ILE A 26 5.49 -10.97 0.86
CA ILE A 26 5.37 -10.96 2.32
C ILE A 26 4.08 -11.66 2.76
N ALA A 27 2.93 -11.31 2.17
CA ALA A 27 1.64 -11.92 2.48
C ALA A 27 1.70 -13.45 2.34
N LYS A 28 2.24 -13.95 1.23
CA LYS A 28 2.43 -15.39 1.00
C LYS A 28 3.35 -16.04 2.03
N SER A 29 4.45 -15.37 2.40
CA SER A 29 5.43 -15.91 3.36
C SER A 29 4.87 -16.10 4.77
N VAL A 30 3.85 -15.32 5.15
CA VAL A 30 3.18 -15.41 6.47
C VAL A 30 1.86 -16.20 6.41
N GLY A 31 1.57 -16.86 5.30
CA GLY A 31 0.40 -17.73 5.13
C GLY A 31 -0.89 -17.03 4.67
N GLY A 32 -0.79 -15.79 4.19
CA GLY A 32 -1.90 -15.07 3.55
C GLY A 32 -2.00 -15.32 2.05
N VAL A 33 -3.13 -14.90 1.47
CA VAL A 33 -3.45 -15.07 0.04
C VAL A 33 -3.70 -13.71 -0.59
N LEU A 34 -3.06 -13.42 -1.72
CA LEU A 34 -3.38 -12.23 -2.51
C LEU A 34 -4.68 -12.44 -3.27
N VAL A 35 -5.55 -11.44 -3.25
CA VAL A 35 -6.79 -11.40 -4.02
C VAL A 35 -6.82 -10.17 -4.93
N ASP A 36 -7.46 -10.31 -6.08
CA ASP A 36 -7.51 -9.27 -7.11
C ASP A 36 -8.71 -8.32 -6.94
N GLN A 37 -9.65 -8.69 -6.06
CA GLN A 37 -10.87 -7.92 -5.78
C GLN A 37 -10.95 -7.60 -4.28
N LEU A 38 -11.39 -6.38 -3.96
CA LEU A 38 -11.66 -5.96 -2.59
C LEU A 38 -12.84 -6.73 -1.99
N VAL A 39 -13.87 -6.95 -2.81
CA VAL A 39 -15.08 -7.71 -2.50
C VAL A 39 -15.30 -8.65 -3.66
N ASP A 40 -15.45 -9.94 -3.39
CA ASP A 40 -15.67 -10.94 -4.44
C ASP A 40 -17.14 -11.04 -4.90
N GLU A 41 -17.41 -11.93 -5.85
CA GLU A 41 -18.76 -12.16 -6.40
C GLU A 41 -19.77 -12.70 -5.37
N GLN A 42 -19.29 -13.15 -4.20
CA GLN A 42 -20.08 -13.70 -3.10
C GLN A 42 -20.25 -12.68 -1.97
N GLU A 43 -19.89 -11.41 -2.22
CA GLU A 43 -19.91 -10.31 -1.25
C GLU A 43 -18.96 -10.53 -0.07
N VAL A 44 -17.90 -11.34 -0.25
CA VAL A 44 -16.87 -11.54 0.76
C VAL A 44 -15.77 -10.49 0.60
N GLU A 45 -15.54 -9.71 1.64
CA GLU A 45 -14.47 -8.73 1.71
C GLU A 45 -13.10 -9.38 1.91
N ALA A 46 -12.06 -8.75 1.35
CA ALA A 46 -10.69 -9.03 1.73
C ALA A 46 -10.45 -8.67 3.21
N ASP A 47 -9.68 -9.47 3.95
CA ASP A 47 -9.39 -9.21 5.36
C ASP A 47 -8.55 -7.93 5.52
N ILE A 48 -7.59 -7.72 4.60
CA ILE A 48 -6.65 -6.59 4.62
C ILE A 48 -6.59 -5.94 3.25
N ALA A 49 -6.70 -4.62 3.20
CA ALA A 49 -6.40 -3.81 2.03
C ALA A 49 -5.15 -2.94 2.25
N VAL A 50 -4.16 -3.04 1.37
CA VAL A 50 -2.92 -2.25 1.43
C VAL A 50 -2.95 -1.15 0.36
N VAL A 51 -2.79 0.09 0.81
CA VAL A 51 -2.95 1.29 -0.04
C VAL A 51 -1.85 2.33 0.23
N ASN A 52 -1.63 3.22 -0.73
CA ASN A 52 -0.58 4.24 -0.67
C ASN A 52 -1.10 5.68 -0.47
N THR A 53 -2.40 5.95 -0.58
CA THR A 53 -2.97 7.31 -0.44
C THR A 53 -4.16 7.35 0.49
N VAL A 54 -4.41 8.53 1.08
CA VAL A 54 -5.54 8.77 1.99
C VAL A 54 -6.86 8.68 1.24
N GLU A 55 -6.90 9.15 -0.01
CA GLU A 55 -8.07 9.13 -0.88
C GLU A 55 -8.55 7.71 -1.14
N VAL A 56 -7.64 6.80 -1.47
CA VAL A 56 -7.97 5.39 -1.67
C VAL A 56 -8.39 4.76 -0.35
N ALA A 57 -7.65 4.99 0.73
CA ALA A 57 -8.02 4.47 2.05
C ALA A 57 -9.45 4.87 2.45
N LEU A 58 -9.83 6.14 2.23
CA LEU A 58 -11.17 6.64 2.52
C LEU A 58 -12.23 6.01 1.62
N ARG A 59 -11.93 5.76 0.34
CA ARG A 59 -12.83 5.05 -0.58
C ARG A 59 -13.10 3.63 -0.08
N LEU A 60 -12.04 2.87 0.23
CA LEU A 60 -12.19 1.48 0.69
C LEU A 60 -12.97 1.38 1.99
N LEU A 61 -12.77 2.31 2.94
CA LEU A 61 -13.56 2.35 4.18
C LEU A 61 -15.06 2.56 3.96
N LYS A 62 -15.47 3.17 2.84
CA LYS A 62 -16.88 3.37 2.47
C LYS A 62 -17.45 2.16 1.73
N GLU A 63 -16.61 1.43 1.02
CA GLU A 63 -16.97 0.24 0.24
C GLU A 63 -16.98 -1.04 1.09
N THR A 64 -16.41 -0.99 2.31
CA THR A 64 -16.23 -2.16 3.17
C THR A 64 -16.61 -1.87 4.62
N GLU A 65 -17.15 -2.88 5.30
CA GLU A 65 -17.53 -2.83 6.71
C GLU A 65 -16.44 -3.41 7.62
N ASN A 66 -15.72 -4.45 7.17
CA ASN A 66 -14.86 -5.26 8.04
C ASN A 66 -13.38 -5.22 7.64
N THR A 67 -13.08 -4.93 6.37
CA THR A 67 -11.71 -4.84 5.85
C THR A 67 -10.84 -3.92 6.70
N LEU A 68 -9.67 -4.40 7.11
CA LEU A 68 -8.63 -3.59 7.74
C LEU A 68 -7.82 -2.88 6.64
N VAL A 69 -7.68 -1.56 6.74
CA VAL A 69 -6.92 -0.78 5.76
C VAL A 69 -5.53 -0.48 6.30
N PHE A 70 -4.49 -0.94 5.62
CA PHE A 70 -3.11 -0.54 5.87
C PHE A 70 -2.72 0.58 4.91
N LEU A 71 -2.60 1.80 5.43
CA LEU A 71 -2.12 2.96 4.71
C LEU A 71 -0.61 3.09 4.87
N GLY A 72 0.12 2.64 3.85
CA GLY A 72 1.57 2.77 3.84
C GLY A 72 2.01 4.15 3.37
N TYR A 73 3.06 4.67 4.01
CA TYR A 73 3.69 5.94 3.63
C TYR A 73 5.14 5.75 3.19
N LEU A 74 5.61 6.66 2.34
CA LEU A 74 6.97 6.64 1.79
C LEU A 74 7.48 8.06 1.56
N GLY A 75 8.08 8.65 2.60
CA GLY A 75 8.74 9.96 2.55
C GLY A 75 7.87 11.07 1.90
N ASN A 76 8.54 12.06 1.31
CA ASN A 76 7.90 13.16 0.58
C ASN A 76 8.05 12.92 -0.93
N THR A 77 7.47 11.83 -1.42
CA THR A 77 7.62 11.39 -2.82
C THR A 77 6.51 11.92 -3.75
N GLY A 78 5.38 12.36 -3.20
CA GLY A 78 4.19 12.76 -3.97
C GLY A 78 3.38 11.59 -4.54
N TYR A 79 3.86 10.35 -4.39
CA TYR A 79 3.20 9.11 -4.85
C TYR A 79 2.61 8.28 -3.70
N CYS A 80 2.93 8.63 -2.46
CA CYS A 80 2.38 8.02 -1.25
C CYS A 80 1.97 9.14 -0.30
N ALA A 81 1.07 8.83 0.63
CA ALA A 81 0.79 9.69 1.77
C ALA A 81 2.09 10.03 2.51
N SER A 82 2.20 11.25 3.03
CA SER A 82 3.26 11.57 3.98
C SER A 82 3.04 10.84 5.30
N GLU A 83 4.09 10.67 6.10
CA GLU A 83 3.98 10.09 7.44
C GLU A 83 2.94 10.82 8.30
N LYS A 84 2.96 12.15 8.28
CA LYS A 84 2.02 12.98 9.05
C LYS A 84 0.57 12.75 8.61
N GLU A 85 0.31 12.70 7.32
CA GLU A 85 -1.04 12.46 6.78
C GLU A 85 -1.52 11.05 7.13
N ALA A 86 -0.68 10.03 6.93
CA ALA A 86 -1.04 8.64 7.18
C ALA A 86 -1.36 8.38 8.66
N LEU A 87 -0.51 8.88 9.58
CA LEU A 87 -0.74 8.73 11.02
C LEU A 87 -1.97 9.51 11.50
N ALA A 88 -2.16 10.74 11.02
CA ALA A 88 -3.32 11.55 11.38
C ALA A 88 -4.64 10.93 10.86
N PHE A 89 -4.61 10.31 9.67
CA PHE A 89 -5.75 9.59 9.13
C PHE A 89 -6.04 8.32 9.93
N ALA A 90 -5.03 7.49 10.23
CA ALA A 90 -5.19 6.28 11.01
C ALA A 90 -5.75 6.54 12.41
N ALA A 91 -5.36 7.64 13.06
CA ALA A 91 -5.89 8.04 14.36
C ALA A 91 -7.40 8.32 14.36
N ARG A 92 -8.00 8.62 13.21
CA ARG A 92 -9.44 8.92 13.07
C ARG A 92 -10.29 7.69 12.80
N PHE A 93 -9.69 6.60 12.32
CA PHE A 93 -10.42 5.42 11.85
C PHE A 93 -9.85 4.14 12.49
N PRO A 94 -10.56 3.48 13.42
CA PRO A 94 -10.05 2.30 14.12
C PRO A 94 -9.60 1.13 13.23
N ARG A 95 -10.23 0.98 12.05
CA ARG A 95 -9.92 -0.03 11.03
C ARG A 95 -8.69 0.32 10.19
N VAL A 96 -8.07 1.49 10.39
CA VAL A 96 -6.89 1.91 9.65
C VAL A 96 -5.64 1.71 10.50
N LYS A 97 -4.64 1.06 9.91
CA LYS A 97 -3.26 1.05 10.40
C LYS A 97 -2.40 1.86 9.44
N ALA A 98 -1.41 2.55 9.97
CA ALA A 98 -0.44 3.29 9.17
C ALA A 98 0.97 2.87 9.54
N GLY A 99 1.83 2.75 8.54
CA GLY A 99 3.23 2.37 8.73
C GLY A 99 4.07 2.73 7.51
N PRO A 100 5.39 2.83 7.68
CA PRO A 100 6.28 3.06 6.55
C PRO A 100 6.29 1.80 5.68
N PHE A 101 6.28 1.95 4.35
CA PHE A 101 6.56 0.82 3.47
C PHE A 101 8.01 0.32 3.60
N VAL A 102 8.90 1.19 4.05
CA VAL A 102 10.30 0.87 4.33
C VAL A 102 10.76 1.74 5.50
N GLU A 103 11.27 1.12 6.56
CA GLU A 103 11.96 1.83 7.63
C GLU A 103 13.40 2.14 7.20
N ALA A 104 13.73 3.42 7.03
CA ALA A 104 15.10 3.85 6.84
C ALA A 104 15.56 4.59 8.10
N LYS A 105 16.37 3.94 8.93
CA LYS A 105 17.15 4.65 9.95
C LYS A 105 18.51 4.99 9.36
N GLY A 106 18.74 6.27 9.07
CA GLY A 106 20.08 6.82 8.79
C GLY A 106 20.64 6.66 7.37
N GLU A 107 20.03 5.86 6.49
CA GLU A 107 20.46 5.69 5.09
C GLU A 107 19.34 6.00 4.09
N GLU A 108 19.69 6.36 2.86
CA GLU A 108 18.72 6.56 1.79
C GLU A 108 17.99 5.24 1.51
N ASN A 109 16.67 5.25 1.65
CA ASN A 109 15.83 4.10 1.38
C ASN A 109 16.06 3.60 -0.05
N LEU A 110 16.46 2.33 -0.20
CA LEU A 110 16.73 1.68 -1.49
C LEU A 110 15.60 1.90 -2.51
N MET A 111 14.34 1.86 -2.07
CA MET A 111 13.18 2.11 -2.94
C MET A 111 13.17 3.57 -3.44
N ILE A 112 13.49 4.54 -2.58
CA ILE A 112 13.56 5.97 -2.95
C ILE A 112 14.74 6.22 -3.89
N ALA A 113 15.93 5.69 -3.56
CA ALA A 113 17.12 5.79 -4.40
C ALA A 113 16.85 5.21 -5.80
N LEU A 114 16.29 4.00 -5.86
CA LEU A 114 15.97 3.33 -7.12
C LEU A 114 14.92 4.10 -7.93
N MET A 115 13.84 4.57 -7.30
CA MET A 115 12.83 5.39 -8.00
C MET A 115 13.44 6.69 -8.54
N ARG A 116 14.31 7.36 -7.78
CA ARG A 116 14.99 8.58 -8.22
C ARG A 116 15.92 8.28 -9.41
N THR A 117 16.76 7.26 -9.30
CA THR A 117 17.66 6.85 -10.38
C THR A 117 16.89 6.53 -11.67
N ILE A 118 15.78 5.78 -11.58
CA ILE A 118 14.94 5.48 -12.75
C ILE A 118 14.32 6.76 -13.34
N ALA A 119 13.85 7.68 -12.49
CA ALA A 119 13.25 8.94 -12.93
C ALA A 119 14.27 9.91 -13.57
N GLU A 120 15.53 9.86 -13.13
CA GLU A 120 16.66 10.62 -13.70
C GLU A 120 17.04 10.07 -15.08
N MET A 121 17.18 8.75 -15.22
CA MET A 121 17.47 8.11 -16.51
C MET A 121 16.37 8.37 -17.55
N GLY A 122 15.09 8.40 -17.12
CA GLY A 122 13.97 8.68 -18.02
C GLY A 122 13.88 10.13 -18.53
N LYS A 123 14.72 11.05 -18.03
CA LYS A 123 14.81 12.44 -18.50
C LYS A 123 15.93 12.67 -19.50
N GLU A 124 16.90 11.76 -19.62
CA GLU A 124 18.02 11.90 -20.56
C GLU A 124 17.65 11.53 -22.01
N ASP A 125 16.52 10.84 -22.22
CA ASP A 125 16.02 10.44 -23.55
C ASP A 125 14.88 11.33 -24.11
N ARG A 126 14.78 12.61 -23.69
CA ARG A 126 13.82 13.59 -24.25
C ARG A 126 14.43 14.92 -24.61
#